data_AF-A0A2V9C5B7-F1
#
_entry.id   AF-A0A2V9C5B7-F1
#
_cell.length_a   1.000
_cell.length_b   1.000
_cell.length_c   1.000
_cell.angle_alpha   90.00
_cell.angle_beta   90.00
_cell.angle_gamma   90.00
#
_symmetry.space_group_name_H-M   'P 1'
#
loop_
_entity.id
_entity.type
_entity.pdbx_description
1 polymer ?
#
loop_
_entity_poly.entity_id
_entity_poly.type
_entity_poly.pdbx_seq_one_letter_code
_entity_poly.pdbx_strand_id
1 'polypeptide(L)'
;VGTHIDPNLSRPYTDSVSASYEQQVWQDLRLSAAYYFRKKKNLFGTTNLAALPTDYTAVTQYNDGTPIVNPLNNKPLTLYNLDPNLVGAANFVVTNIPALDDNSYHGVEFTAVKRMSHRWQLLAGFTVQRQKGAFGRGYADDAYFDNFNDPNNGINRRDNYLNFDSTYVFKVDSTYDLPWKFSTSVNFQHLTGYPIQPVAFLGGLNQGSEQIILQPAGHARLPGINVLNVRIARDFKVRDRFTIKPLIDLFNLTNRQTVVSLNQTLPSTFNDPTSTYLLPNNTVNPFIARIGLKVEF
;
A
#
# COMPACT_ATOMS: atom_id res chain seq x y z
N VAL A 1 -31.42 -15.90 -10.35
CA VAL A 1 -30.29 -16.82 -10.61
C VAL A 1 -29.38 -16.77 -9.40
N GLY A 2 -29.02 -17.91 -8.82
CA GLY A 2 -28.18 -17.96 -7.61
C GLY A 2 -26.71 -18.07 -7.96
N THR A 3 -25.85 -17.44 -7.18
CA THR A 3 -24.40 -17.69 -7.23
C THR A 3 -24.14 -19.14 -6.81
N HIS A 4 -23.32 -19.85 -7.57
CA HIS A 4 -22.92 -21.22 -7.25
C HIS A 4 -21.39 -21.33 -7.07
N ILE A 5 -20.95 -22.41 -6.43
CA ILE A 5 -19.52 -22.66 -6.17
C ILE A 5 -19.03 -23.66 -7.21
N ASP A 6 -17.88 -23.38 -7.82
CA ASP A 6 -17.21 -24.32 -8.71
C ASP A 6 -16.84 -25.61 -7.93
N PRO A 7 -17.30 -26.81 -8.34
CA PRO A 7 -16.92 -28.06 -7.70
C PRO A 7 -15.41 -28.32 -7.67
N ASN A 8 -14.65 -27.71 -8.58
CA ASN A 8 -13.19 -27.80 -8.66
C ASN A 8 -12.47 -26.66 -7.94
N LEU A 9 -13.21 -25.79 -7.22
CA LEU A 9 -12.61 -24.72 -6.43
C LEU A 9 -11.60 -25.30 -5.44
N SER A 10 -10.39 -24.79 -5.50
CA SER A 10 -9.29 -25.16 -4.62
C SER A 10 -8.99 -24.05 -3.63
N ARG A 11 -8.40 -24.42 -2.48
CA ARG A 11 -8.05 -23.44 -1.44
C ARG A 11 -6.89 -22.55 -1.89
N PRO A 12 -6.95 -21.23 -1.64
CA PRO A 12 -5.81 -20.35 -1.78
C PRO A 12 -4.63 -20.80 -0.93
N TYR A 13 -3.42 -20.57 -1.44
CA TYR A 13 -2.20 -20.77 -0.69
C TYR A 13 -1.14 -19.73 -1.06
N THR A 14 -0.05 -19.71 -0.30
CA THR A 14 1.09 -18.84 -0.54
C THR A 14 2.36 -19.68 -0.53
N ASP A 15 3.09 -19.67 -1.64
CA ASP A 15 4.46 -20.17 -1.70
C ASP A 15 5.36 -19.11 -1.06
N SER A 16 6.18 -19.51 -0.09
CA SER A 16 7.12 -18.59 0.55
C SER A 16 8.51 -19.20 0.69
N VAL A 17 9.53 -18.38 0.48
CA VAL A 17 10.93 -18.72 0.71
C VAL A 17 11.56 -17.57 1.47
N SER A 18 12.28 -17.89 2.53
CA SER A 18 13.11 -16.93 3.24
C SER A 18 14.50 -17.49 3.49
N ALA A 19 15.50 -16.63 3.37
CA ALA A 19 16.88 -16.93 3.70
C ALA A 19 17.44 -15.77 4.51
N SER A 20 18.03 -16.06 5.65
CA SER A 20 18.61 -15.04 6.53
C SER A 20 19.99 -15.44 7.00
N TYR A 21 20.83 -14.42 7.17
CA TYR A 21 22.12 -14.52 7.82
C TYR A 21 22.15 -13.52 8.97
N GLU A 22 22.52 -13.99 10.15
CA GLU A 22 22.65 -13.19 11.35
C GLU A 22 24.02 -13.42 11.95
N GLN A 23 24.70 -12.34 12.31
CA GLN A 23 26.00 -12.40 12.95
C GLN A 23 26.08 -11.38 14.08
N GLN A 24 26.60 -11.85 15.21
CA GLN A 24 27.10 -10.97 16.24
C GLN A 24 28.46 -10.41 15.79
N VAL A 25 28.51 -9.12 15.47
CA VAL A 25 29.72 -8.44 14.93
C VAL A 25 30.51 -7.71 16.02
N TRP A 26 29.89 -7.50 17.19
CA TRP A 26 30.54 -6.98 18.39
C TRP A 26 29.92 -7.62 19.64
N GLN A 27 30.47 -7.38 20.83
CA GLN A 27 29.98 -8.01 22.08
C GLN A 27 28.48 -7.81 22.33
N ASP A 28 27.91 -6.70 21.86
CA ASP A 28 26.52 -6.31 22.11
C ASP A 28 25.78 -5.85 20.85
N LEU A 29 26.43 -5.92 19.68
CA LEU A 29 25.86 -5.55 18.37
C LEU A 29 25.69 -6.78 17.48
N ARG A 30 24.47 -6.92 16.97
CA ARG A 30 24.06 -7.97 16.04
C ARG A 30 23.57 -7.35 14.75
N LEU A 31 24.05 -7.87 13.63
CA LEU A 31 23.58 -7.50 12.30
C LEU A 31 22.92 -8.70 11.64
N SER A 32 21.86 -8.46 10.88
CA SER A 32 21.23 -9.48 10.06
C SER A 32 20.86 -8.96 8.69
N ALA A 33 20.91 -9.83 7.70
CA ALA A 33 20.35 -9.63 6.38
C ALA A 33 19.38 -10.78 6.08
N ALA A 34 18.18 -10.46 5.60
CA ALA A 34 17.17 -11.45 5.26
C ALA A 34 16.55 -11.13 3.90
N TYR A 35 16.37 -12.17 3.08
CA TYR A 35 15.57 -12.12 1.87
C TYR A 35 14.26 -12.85 2.10
N TYR A 36 13.17 -12.26 1.61
CA TYR A 36 11.82 -12.80 1.66
C TYR A 36 11.22 -12.82 0.26
N PHE A 37 10.71 -13.98 -0.13
CA PHE A 37 9.87 -14.18 -1.30
C PHE A 37 8.52 -14.72 -0.86
N ARG A 38 7.44 -14.18 -1.41
CA ARG A 38 6.08 -14.73 -1.25
C ARG A 38 5.35 -14.63 -2.58
N LYS A 39 4.59 -15.67 -2.94
CA LYS A 39 3.72 -15.66 -4.11
C LYS A 39 2.39 -16.30 -3.78
N LYS A 40 1.29 -15.59 -4.05
CA LYS A 40 -0.08 -16.10 -3.81
C LYS A 40 -0.55 -16.89 -5.02
N LYS A 41 -1.30 -17.95 -4.77
CA LYS A 41 -1.89 -18.81 -5.81
C LYS A 41 -3.27 -19.30 -5.42
N ASN A 42 -4.05 -19.67 -6.44
CA ASN A 42 -5.41 -20.16 -6.32
C ASN A 42 -6.30 -19.17 -5.57
N LEU A 43 -6.05 -17.86 -5.73
CA LEU A 43 -6.97 -16.83 -5.24
C LEU A 43 -8.31 -17.01 -5.95
N PHE A 44 -9.40 -16.69 -5.26
CA PHE A 44 -10.76 -16.95 -5.73
C PHE A 44 -11.53 -15.63 -5.87
N GLY A 45 -12.58 -15.68 -6.67
CA GLY A 45 -13.46 -14.55 -6.92
C GLY A 45 -14.73 -15.00 -7.60
N THR A 46 -15.51 -14.05 -8.10
CA THR A 46 -16.71 -14.34 -8.88
C THR A 46 -16.43 -14.20 -10.37
N THR A 47 -17.07 -15.04 -11.18
CA THR A 47 -17.02 -14.97 -12.64
C THR A 47 -18.44 -15.11 -13.17
N ASN A 48 -18.85 -14.23 -14.09
CA ASN A 48 -20.18 -14.29 -14.69
C ASN A 48 -20.18 -15.15 -15.94
N LEU A 49 -20.72 -16.36 -15.88
CA LEU A 49 -20.81 -17.26 -17.02
C LEU A 49 -21.87 -16.83 -18.06
N ALA A 50 -22.69 -15.82 -17.76
CA ALA A 50 -23.69 -15.27 -18.69
C ALA A 50 -23.18 -14.07 -19.51
N ALA A 51 -21.99 -13.55 -19.21
CA ALA A 51 -21.33 -12.48 -19.94
C ALA A 51 -19.82 -12.74 -19.94
N LEU A 52 -19.33 -13.32 -21.04
CA LEU A 52 -17.95 -13.72 -21.24
C LEU A 52 -17.14 -12.61 -21.93
N PRO A 53 -15.79 -12.63 -21.86
CA PRO A 53 -14.95 -11.65 -22.54
C PRO A 53 -15.22 -11.52 -24.05
N THR A 54 -15.68 -12.60 -24.69
CA THR A 54 -16.03 -12.64 -26.13
C THR A 54 -17.30 -11.90 -26.48
N ASP A 55 -18.14 -11.61 -25.48
CA ASP A 55 -19.42 -10.93 -25.66
C ASP A 55 -19.26 -9.40 -25.65
N TYR A 56 -18.02 -8.93 -25.53
CA TYR A 56 -17.67 -7.52 -25.58
C TYR A 56 -17.08 -7.15 -26.94
N THR A 57 -17.47 -5.98 -27.43
CA THR A 57 -16.98 -5.40 -28.68
C THR A 57 -16.12 -4.18 -28.42
N ALA A 58 -14.98 -4.08 -29.09
CA ALA A 58 -14.09 -2.94 -28.93
C ALA A 58 -14.73 -1.66 -29.52
N VAL A 59 -14.67 -0.57 -28.76
CA VAL A 59 -15.14 0.76 -29.14
C VAL A 59 -14.03 1.79 -28.92
N THR A 60 -13.90 2.73 -29.85
CA THR A 60 -12.90 3.81 -29.81
C THR A 60 -13.53 5.20 -29.87
N GLN A 61 -14.85 5.26 -29.99
CA GLN A 61 -15.65 6.48 -30.01
C GLN A 61 -16.93 6.23 -29.22
N TYR A 62 -17.46 7.29 -28.61
CA TYR A 62 -18.81 7.29 -28.03
C TYR A 62 -19.88 7.36 -29.13
N ASN A 63 -21.15 7.16 -28.77
CA ASN A 63 -22.28 7.19 -29.71
C ASN A 63 -22.46 8.54 -30.43
N ASP A 64 -21.93 9.63 -29.88
CA ASP A 64 -21.93 10.96 -30.49
C ASP A 64 -20.75 11.18 -31.46
N GLY A 65 -19.90 10.18 -31.69
CA GLY A 65 -18.71 10.24 -32.54
C GLY A 65 -17.47 10.79 -31.85
N THR A 66 -17.56 11.19 -30.57
CA THR A 66 -16.42 11.72 -29.82
C THR A 66 -15.38 10.61 -29.58
N PRO A 67 -14.10 10.81 -29.94
CA PRO A 67 -13.05 9.83 -29.67
C PRO A 67 -12.87 9.54 -28.18
N ILE A 68 -12.75 8.25 -27.84
CA ILE A 68 -12.42 7.83 -26.49
C ILE A 68 -10.91 8.01 -26.30
N VAL A 69 -10.56 8.84 -25.32
CA VAL A 69 -9.17 9.15 -24.98
C VAL A 69 -8.94 8.91 -23.49
N ASN A 70 -7.69 8.62 -23.14
CA ASN A 70 -7.27 8.55 -21.76
C ASN A 70 -7.22 9.96 -21.15
N PRO A 71 -8.05 10.30 -20.16
CA PRO A 71 -8.13 11.66 -19.62
C PRO A 71 -6.88 12.10 -18.86
N LEU A 72 -5.91 11.21 -18.63
CA LEU A 72 -4.60 11.56 -18.05
C LEU A 72 -3.63 12.15 -19.08
N ASN A 73 -3.68 11.71 -20.33
CA ASN A 73 -2.63 11.99 -21.32
C ASN A 73 -3.13 12.24 -22.75
N ASN A 74 -4.45 12.26 -22.96
CA ASN A 74 -5.12 12.48 -24.23
C ASN A 74 -4.77 11.49 -25.35
N LYS A 75 -4.19 10.32 -25.02
CA LYS A 75 -3.91 9.28 -26.01
C LYS A 75 -5.19 8.48 -26.31
N PRO A 76 -5.35 7.95 -27.54
CA PRO A 76 -6.47 7.06 -27.87
C PRO A 76 -6.58 5.91 -26.87
N LEU A 77 -7.81 5.63 -26.45
CA LEU A 77 -8.12 4.56 -25.51
C LEU A 77 -9.25 3.71 -26.10
N THR A 78 -9.05 2.40 -26.14
CA THR A 78 -10.08 1.44 -26.56
C THR A 78 -10.80 0.94 -25.31
N LEU A 79 -12.12 1.08 -25.31
CA LEU A 79 -13.01 0.45 -24.33
C LEU A 79 -13.77 -0.70 -24.99
N TYR A 80 -14.52 -1.42 -24.19
CA TYR A 80 -15.21 -2.63 -24.58
C TYR A 80 -16.68 -2.53 -24.14
N ASN A 81 -17.58 -2.68 -25.10
CA ASN A 81 -19.00 -2.56 -24.89
C ASN A 81 -19.66 -3.95 -24.89
N LEU A 82 -20.39 -4.28 -23.83
CA LEU A 82 -21.07 -5.56 -23.70
C LEU A 82 -22.23 -5.65 -24.72
N ASP A 83 -22.50 -6.82 -25.28
CA ASP A 83 -23.72 -7.05 -26.08
C ASP A 83 -24.97 -6.55 -25.31
N PRO A 84 -25.77 -5.64 -25.88
CA PRO A 84 -26.99 -5.12 -25.25
C PRO A 84 -27.93 -6.21 -24.71
N ASN A 85 -27.99 -7.38 -25.36
CA ASN A 85 -28.87 -8.48 -24.96
C ASN A 85 -28.41 -9.20 -23.68
N LEU A 86 -27.15 -9.00 -23.28
CA LEU A 86 -26.54 -9.63 -22.10
C LEU A 86 -26.41 -8.65 -20.93
N VAL A 87 -26.82 -7.39 -21.09
CA VAL A 87 -26.85 -6.42 -20.00
C VAL A 87 -27.78 -6.91 -18.89
N GLY A 88 -27.23 -7.04 -17.68
CA GLY A 88 -27.96 -7.57 -16.52
C GLY A 88 -28.07 -9.10 -16.48
N ALA A 89 -27.58 -9.82 -17.49
CA ALA A 89 -27.49 -11.28 -17.45
C ALA A 89 -26.51 -11.71 -16.36
N ALA A 90 -26.93 -12.64 -15.50
CA ALA A 90 -26.19 -13.04 -14.32
C ALA A 90 -26.22 -14.56 -14.14
N ASN A 91 -25.05 -15.18 -14.22
CA ASN A 91 -24.81 -16.57 -13.83
C ASN A 91 -23.44 -16.64 -13.14
N PHE A 92 -23.39 -16.27 -11.86
CA PHE A 92 -22.12 -16.15 -11.14
C PHE A 92 -21.66 -17.50 -10.60
N VAL A 93 -20.40 -17.82 -10.87
CA VAL A 93 -19.67 -18.91 -10.23
C VAL A 93 -18.55 -18.35 -9.35
N VAL A 94 -18.38 -18.90 -8.15
CA VAL A 94 -17.19 -18.67 -7.33
C VAL A 94 -16.15 -19.71 -7.71
N THR A 95 -15.03 -19.27 -8.28
CA THR A 95 -13.95 -20.13 -8.77
C THR A 95 -12.58 -19.49 -8.51
N ASN A 96 -11.50 -20.25 -8.71
CA ASN A 96 -10.14 -19.71 -8.68
C ASN A 96 -9.92 -18.81 -9.91
N ILE A 97 -9.20 -17.70 -9.73
CA ILE A 97 -8.92 -16.71 -10.79
C ILE A 97 -7.43 -16.78 -11.13
N PRO A 98 -7.01 -17.52 -12.18
CA PRO A 98 -5.59 -17.71 -12.50
C PRO A 98 -4.84 -16.41 -12.79
N ALA A 99 -5.56 -15.37 -13.21
CA ALA A 99 -4.99 -14.05 -13.45
C ALA A 99 -4.40 -13.40 -12.19
N LEU A 100 -4.76 -13.86 -10.98
CA LEU A 100 -4.24 -13.36 -9.71
C LEU A 100 -3.01 -14.13 -9.19
N ASP A 101 -2.61 -15.22 -9.86
CA ASP A 101 -1.50 -16.08 -9.43
C ASP A 101 -0.11 -15.47 -9.70
N ASP A 102 -0.04 -14.24 -10.22
CA ASP A 102 1.21 -13.50 -10.46
C ASP A 102 1.59 -12.55 -9.30
N ASN A 103 0.74 -12.45 -8.26
CA ASN A 103 0.98 -11.63 -7.08
C ASN A 103 2.21 -12.13 -6.29
N SER A 104 3.32 -11.41 -6.41
CA SER A 104 4.61 -11.74 -5.84
C SER A 104 5.20 -10.57 -5.04
N TYR A 105 5.75 -10.92 -3.87
CA TYR A 105 6.48 -10.03 -2.98
C TYR A 105 7.94 -10.43 -2.92
N HIS A 106 8.81 -9.43 -3.02
CA HIS A 106 10.24 -9.55 -2.80
C HIS A 106 10.64 -8.51 -1.75
N GLY A 107 11.40 -8.92 -0.74
CA GLY A 107 11.92 -8.03 0.30
C GLY A 107 13.32 -8.41 0.70
N VAL A 108 14.23 -7.44 0.77
CA VAL A 108 15.53 -7.57 1.43
C VAL A 108 15.51 -6.66 2.65
N GLU A 109 15.76 -7.22 3.82
CA GLU A 109 15.78 -6.52 5.09
C GLU A 109 17.17 -6.61 5.71
N PHE A 110 17.67 -5.46 6.17
CA PHE A 110 18.87 -5.35 7.00
C PHE A 110 18.45 -4.87 8.38
N THR A 111 18.93 -5.54 9.43
CA THR A 111 18.60 -5.17 10.81
C THR A 111 19.89 -5.00 11.61
N ALA A 112 19.93 -3.99 12.46
CA ALA A 112 20.97 -3.79 13.45
C ALA A 112 20.35 -3.71 14.85
N VAL A 113 20.80 -4.58 15.75
CA VAL A 113 20.33 -4.64 17.13
C VAL A 113 21.52 -4.51 18.07
N LYS A 114 21.58 -3.40 18.80
CA LYS A 114 22.54 -3.19 19.88
C LYS A 114 21.83 -3.19 21.22
N ARG A 115 22.23 -4.11 22.11
CA ARG A 115 21.74 -4.12 23.49
C ARG A 115 22.28 -2.90 24.25
N MET A 116 21.59 -2.51 25.33
CA MET A 116 22.05 -1.44 26.21
C MET A 116 23.42 -1.79 26.79
N SER A 117 24.44 -1.07 26.38
CA SER A 117 25.79 -1.14 26.91
C SER A 117 26.45 0.23 26.73
N HIS A 118 27.38 0.59 27.61
CA HIS A 118 28.05 1.90 27.54
C HIS A 118 27.05 3.05 27.40
N ARG A 119 25.90 2.95 28.09
CA ARG A 119 24.80 3.93 28.09
C ARG A 119 24.03 4.07 26.78
N TRP A 120 24.18 3.15 25.82
CA TRP A 120 23.55 3.25 24.51
C TRP A 120 22.91 1.93 24.05
N GLN A 121 21.72 2.00 23.47
CA GLN A 121 21.04 0.91 22.75
C GLN A 121 20.49 1.38 21.41
N LEU A 122 20.35 0.45 20.47
CA LEU A 122 19.91 0.71 19.09
C LEU A 122 19.06 -0.45 18.57
N LEU A 123 17.98 -0.12 17.88
CA LEU A 123 17.24 -1.00 16.99
C LEU A 123 17.05 -0.27 15.67
N ALA A 124 17.66 -0.75 14.59
CA ALA A 124 17.51 -0.16 13.27
C ALA A 124 17.12 -1.25 12.26
N GLY A 125 16.29 -0.88 11.29
CA GLY A 125 15.86 -1.73 10.19
C GLY A 125 15.80 -0.94 8.89
N PHE A 126 16.30 -1.53 7.81
CA PHE A 126 16.17 -1.03 6.46
C PHE A 126 15.63 -2.13 5.55
N THR A 127 14.50 -1.88 4.91
CA THR A 127 13.87 -2.81 3.97
C THR A 127 13.82 -2.18 2.59
N VAL A 128 14.31 -2.92 1.60
CA VAL A 128 14.02 -2.70 0.19
C VAL A 128 13.02 -3.76 -0.23
N GLN A 129 11.82 -3.35 -0.64
CA GLN A 129 10.74 -4.29 -0.94
C GLN A 129 9.95 -3.89 -2.18
N ARG A 130 9.26 -4.87 -2.75
CA ARG A 130 8.33 -4.67 -3.86
C ARG A 130 7.27 -5.76 -3.84
N GLN A 131 6.00 -5.36 -3.95
CA GLN A 131 4.90 -6.26 -4.27
C GLN A 131 4.27 -5.92 -5.63
N LYS A 132 4.21 -6.90 -6.53
CA LYS A 132 3.64 -6.74 -7.87
C LYS A 132 2.78 -7.92 -8.30
N GLY A 133 1.81 -7.65 -9.17
CA GLY A 133 0.97 -8.65 -9.82
C GLY A 133 -0.22 -8.00 -10.55
N ALA A 134 -1.27 -8.77 -10.77
CA ALA A 134 -2.54 -8.27 -11.26
C ALA A 134 -3.29 -7.53 -10.14
N PHE A 135 -3.63 -6.26 -10.39
CA PHE A 135 -4.44 -5.47 -9.47
C PHE A 135 -5.88 -5.99 -9.41
N GLY A 136 -6.28 -6.51 -8.24
CA GLY A 136 -7.66 -6.84 -7.92
C GLY A 136 -8.44 -5.61 -7.46
N ARG A 137 -9.66 -5.42 -7.96
CA ARG A 137 -10.57 -4.37 -7.50
C ARG A 137 -11.12 -4.75 -6.12
N GLY A 138 -11.24 -3.75 -5.23
CA GLY A 138 -11.74 -3.94 -3.86
C GLY A 138 -10.66 -4.01 -2.77
N TYR A 139 -9.37 -3.91 -3.13
CA TYR A 139 -8.24 -3.88 -2.18
C TYR A 139 -8.22 -5.09 -1.22
N ALA A 140 -8.75 -6.23 -1.66
CA ALA A 140 -8.75 -7.49 -0.93
C ALA A 140 -7.87 -8.51 -1.66
N ASP A 141 -7.44 -9.56 -0.94
CA ASP A 141 -6.77 -10.72 -1.52
C ASP A 141 -7.79 -11.72 -2.12
N ASP A 142 -8.84 -11.19 -2.75
CA ASP A 142 -9.87 -11.93 -3.47
C ASP A 142 -10.43 -11.06 -4.60
N ALA A 143 -11.25 -11.66 -5.46
CA ALA A 143 -11.90 -10.98 -6.58
C ALA A 143 -13.43 -11.11 -6.49
N TYR A 144 -14.02 -10.99 -5.30
CA TYR A 144 -15.48 -11.07 -5.16
C TYR A 144 -16.22 -9.91 -5.83
N PHE A 145 -15.62 -8.71 -5.77
CA PHE A 145 -16.17 -7.48 -6.32
C PHE A 145 -15.48 -7.02 -7.61
N ASP A 146 -14.73 -7.93 -8.24
CA ASP A 146 -14.02 -7.67 -9.48
C ASP A 146 -14.61 -8.51 -10.61
N ASN A 147 -14.74 -7.90 -11.79
CA ASN A 147 -15.20 -8.59 -12.97
C ASN A 147 -14.02 -8.82 -13.91
N PHE A 148 -13.49 -10.05 -13.89
CA PHE A 148 -12.40 -10.48 -14.78
C PHE A 148 -12.88 -10.82 -16.20
N ASN A 149 -14.19 -10.91 -16.43
CA ASN A 149 -14.73 -11.10 -17.77
C ASN A 149 -14.81 -9.79 -18.56
N ASP A 150 -14.93 -8.65 -17.89
CA ASP A 150 -14.93 -7.35 -18.57
C ASP A 150 -13.51 -6.96 -19.01
N PRO A 151 -13.22 -6.85 -20.32
CA PRO A 151 -11.89 -6.49 -20.80
C PRO A 151 -11.45 -5.08 -20.38
N ASN A 152 -12.38 -4.16 -20.11
CA ASN A 152 -12.08 -2.82 -19.57
C ASN A 152 -11.36 -2.92 -18.24
N ASN A 153 -11.71 -3.93 -17.44
CA ASN A 153 -11.11 -4.16 -16.14
C ASN A 153 -9.68 -4.71 -16.24
N GLY A 154 -9.32 -5.29 -17.39
CA GLY A 154 -7.97 -5.74 -17.70
C GLY A 154 -6.99 -4.63 -18.10
N ILE A 155 -7.47 -3.42 -18.42
CA ILE A 155 -6.62 -2.30 -18.84
C ILE A 155 -5.68 -1.90 -17.70
N ASN A 156 -4.36 -1.89 -17.96
CA ASN A 156 -3.30 -1.52 -17.01
C ASN A 156 -3.31 -2.29 -15.67
N ARG A 157 -3.92 -3.49 -15.64
CA ARG A 157 -4.06 -4.29 -14.42
C ARG A 157 -2.80 -5.07 -14.03
N ARG A 158 -2.04 -5.58 -15.01
CA ARG A 158 -0.89 -6.50 -14.80
C ARG A 158 0.43 -5.78 -14.53
N ASP A 159 1.41 -6.51 -13.96
CA ASP A 159 2.72 -5.99 -13.53
C ASP A 159 2.62 -4.69 -12.70
N ASN A 160 1.53 -4.58 -11.95
CA ASN A 160 1.16 -3.37 -11.24
C ASN A 160 1.60 -3.47 -9.77
N TYR A 161 1.94 -2.35 -9.14
CA TYR A 161 2.22 -2.35 -7.70
C TYR A 161 0.92 -2.64 -6.94
N LEU A 162 1.02 -3.55 -5.97
CA LEU A 162 -0.10 -3.95 -5.13
C LEU A 162 0.08 -3.36 -3.72
N ASN A 163 -1.01 -3.17 -2.99
CA ASN A 163 -1.02 -3.00 -1.52
C ASN A 163 -0.03 -1.98 -0.94
N PHE A 164 -0.31 -0.66 -1.07
CA PHE A 164 0.44 0.42 -0.38
C PHE A 164 1.96 0.19 -0.35
N ASP A 165 2.55 -0.14 -1.50
CA ASP A 165 3.96 -0.47 -1.63
C ASP A 165 4.86 0.72 -1.21
N SER A 166 5.54 0.60 -0.08
CA SER A 166 6.66 1.49 0.27
C SER A 166 7.98 0.78 -0.06
N THR A 167 8.59 1.14 -1.20
CA THR A 167 9.78 0.45 -1.73
C THR A 167 10.97 0.51 -0.79
N TYR A 168 11.24 1.67 -0.19
CA TYR A 168 12.26 1.84 0.83
C TYR A 168 11.61 2.19 2.16
N VAL A 169 11.90 1.39 3.19
CA VAL A 169 11.46 1.62 4.57
C VAL A 169 12.68 1.59 5.48
N PHE A 170 12.96 2.69 6.16
CA PHE A 170 14.00 2.75 7.18
C PHE A 170 13.35 3.16 8.50
N LYS A 171 13.71 2.47 9.58
CA LYS A 171 13.27 2.79 10.93
C LYS A 171 14.45 2.64 11.87
N VAL A 172 14.56 3.56 12.82
CA VAL A 172 15.58 3.49 13.87
C VAL A 172 15.01 3.99 15.19
N ASP A 173 15.23 3.21 16.23
CA ASP A 173 14.97 3.51 17.62
C ASP A 173 16.31 3.45 18.36
N SER A 174 16.65 4.51 19.07
CA SER A 174 17.91 4.61 19.81
C SER A 174 17.68 5.28 21.15
N THR A 175 18.26 4.76 22.22
CA THR A 175 18.23 5.39 23.55
C THR A 175 19.66 5.59 24.05
N TYR A 176 19.92 6.76 24.61
CA TYR A 176 21.19 7.10 25.24
C TYR A 176 20.98 7.66 26.64
N ASP A 177 21.65 7.07 27.63
CA ASP A 177 21.67 7.56 29.01
C ASP A 177 22.77 8.62 29.15
N LEU A 178 22.33 9.86 29.34
CA LEU A 178 23.19 11.01 29.54
C LEU A 178 23.66 11.09 31.01
N PRO A 179 24.69 11.91 31.30
CA PRO A 179 25.03 12.26 32.67
C PRO A 179 23.83 12.84 33.45
N TRP A 180 23.93 12.88 34.79
CA TRP A 180 22.91 13.43 35.69
C TRP A 180 21.52 12.79 35.59
N LYS A 181 21.49 11.50 35.22
CA LYS A 181 20.27 10.66 35.15
C LYS A 181 19.26 11.10 34.10
N PHE A 182 19.71 11.83 33.09
CA PHE A 182 18.92 12.07 31.88
C PHE A 182 18.97 10.84 30.97
N SER A 183 17.87 10.56 30.29
CA SER A 183 17.83 9.65 29.15
C SER A 183 17.18 10.37 27.97
N THR A 184 17.73 10.14 26.78
CA THR A 184 17.12 10.59 25.52
C THR A 184 16.82 9.38 24.65
N SER A 185 15.68 9.39 23.98
CA SER A 185 15.36 8.41 22.96
C SER A 185 14.98 9.08 21.66
N VAL A 186 15.46 8.54 20.56
CA VAL A 186 15.16 8.98 19.20
C VAL A 186 14.42 7.84 18.51
N ASN A 187 13.31 8.18 17.87
CA ASN A 187 12.65 7.31 16.90
C ASN A 187 12.61 8.09 15.58
N PHE A 188 13.18 7.50 14.52
CA PHE A 188 13.11 8.07 13.19
C PHE A 188 12.60 7.03 12.21
N GLN A 189 11.73 7.47 11.30
CA GLN A 189 11.22 6.64 10.22
C GLN A 189 11.28 7.39 8.89
N HIS A 190 11.74 6.68 7.86
CA HIS A 190 11.61 7.05 6.47
C HIS A 190 10.79 5.99 5.74
N LEU A 191 9.76 6.41 5.01
CA LEU A 191 9.01 5.53 4.12
C LEU A 191 8.88 6.19 2.75
N THR A 192 9.19 5.44 1.69
CA THR A 192 8.80 5.82 0.34
C THR A 192 7.28 5.96 0.28
N GLY A 193 6.78 7.05 -0.29
CA GLY A 193 5.34 7.25 -0.44
C GLY A 193 4.71 6.18 -1.34
N TYR A 194 3.43 5.90 -1.08
CA TYR A 194 2.70 4.88 -1.82
C TYR A 194 2.58 5.23 -3.31
N PRO A 195 2.53 4.23 -4.19
CA PRO A 195 2.31 4.44 -5.61
C PRO A 195 0.95 5.10 -5.86
N ILE A 196 0.92 6.04 -6.79
CA ILE A 196 -0.31 6.65 -7.29
C ILE A 196 -0.77 5.83 -8.49
N GLN A 197 -2.08 5.55 -8.54
CA GLN A 197 -2.76 4.82 -9.59
C GLN A 197 -3.94 5.66 -10.10
N PRO A 198 -3.72 6.46 -11.16
CA PRO A 198 -4.78 7.30 -11.70
C PRO A 198 -5.90 6.45 -12.29
N VAL A 199 -7.13 6.79 -11.94
CA VAL A 199 -8.35 6.13 -12.43
C VAL A 199 -9.33 7.15 -12.99
N ALA A 200 -10.22 6.76 -13.89
CA ALA A 200 -11.39 7.55 -14.25
C ALA A 200 -12.61 6.64 -14.44
N PHE A 201 -13.80 7.16 -14.19
CA PHE A 201 -15.04 6.46 -14.50
C PHE A 201 -15.49 6.86 -15.91
N LEU A 202 -15.41 5.93 -16.87
CA LEU A 202 -15.77 6.17 -18.27
C LEU A 202 -17.12 5.51 -18.56
N GLY A 203 -18.09 6.31 -18.99
CA GLY A 203 -19.45 5.89 -19.32
C GLY A 203 -19.67 5.67 -20.82
N GLY A 204 -20.93 5.74 -21.25
CA GLY A 204 -21.30 5.54 -22.66
C GLY A 204 -21.22 4.09 -23.13
N LEU A 205 -21.11 3.14 -22.20
CA LEU A 205 -21.14 1.70 -22.44
C LEU A 205 -22.52 1.14 -22.02
N ASN A 206 -22.93 0.05 -22.66
CA ASN A 206 -24.20 -0.63 -22.44
C ASN A 206 -24.31 -1.16 -21.00
N GLN A 207 -23.19 -1.60 -20.41
CA GLN A 207 -23.11 -2.05 -19.03
C GLN A 207 -23.01 -0.91 -18.00
N GLY A 208 -22.99 0.35 -18.44
CA GLY A 208 -22.89 1.53 -17.58
C GLY A 208 -21.49 2.14 -17.55
N SER A 209 -21.17 2.80 -16.43
CA SER A 209 -19.86 3.44 -16.24
C SER A 209 -18.87 2.49 -15.60
N GLU A 210 -17.68 2.38 -16.19
CA GLU A 210 -16.60 1.53 -15.72
C GLU A 210 -15.45 2.37 -15.16
N GLN A 211 -14.91 1.95 -14.01
CA GLN A 211 -13.67 2.52 -13.51
C GLN A 211 -12.51 1.99 -14.34
N ILE A 212 -11.69 2.83 -14.94
CA ILE A 212 -10.54 2.42 -15.76
C ILE A 212 -9.25 2.85 -15.07
N ILE A 213 -8.30 1.92 -14.94
CA ILE A 213 -6.93 2.23 -14.54
C ILE A 213 -6.24 2.90 -15.74
N LEU A 214 -5.97 4.19 -15.64
CA LEU A 214 -5.46 4.98 -16.76
C LEU A 214 -3.97 4.76 -17.02
N GLN A 215 -3.25 4.33 -15.99
CA GLN A 215 -1.84 3.98 -16.03
C GLN A 215 -1.52 3.01 -14.88
N PRO A 216 -0.57 2.07 -15.05
CA PRO A 216 -0.12 1.23 -13.94
C PRO A 216 0.37 2.09 -12.77
N ALA A 217 0.17 1.62 -11.54
CA ALA A 217 0.61 2.33 -10.36
C ALA A 217 2.14 2.46 -10.32
N GLY A 218 2.63 3.52 -9.67
CA GLY A 218 4.06 3.69 -9.38
C GLY A 218 4.86 4.45 -10.45
N HIS A 219 4.23 4.92 -11.53
CA HIS A 219 4.80 5.97 -12.39
C HIS A 219 5.00 7.30 -11.63
N ALA A 220 4.07 7.61 -10.73
CA ALA A 220 4.20 8.64 -9.72
C ALA A 220 3.95 8.02 -8.34
N ARG A 221 4.48 8.66 -7.30
CA ARG A 221 4.33 8.25 -5.90
C ARG A 221 4.00 9.46 -5.05
N LEU A 222 3.34 9.20 -3.93
CA LEU A 222 3.23 10.19 -2.87
C LEU A 222 4.62 10.63 -2.39
N PRO A 223 4.74 11.82 -1.79
CA PRO A 223 6.01 12.25 -1.21
C PRO A 223 6.48 11.28 -0.10
N GLY A 224 7.79 11.12 0.05
CA GLY A 224 8.36 10.30 1.11
C GLY A 224 8.05 10.85 2.52
N ILE A 225 7.66 9.96 3.42
CA ILE A 225 7.38 10.28 4.82
C ILE A 225 8.68 10.24 5.60
N ASN A 226 8.99 11.32 6.32
CA ASN A 226 10.14 11.41 7.23
C ASN A 226 9.62 11.96 8.55
N VAL A 227 9.68 11.16 9.61
CA VAL A 227 9.19 11.57 10.94
C VAL A 227 10.29 11.33 11.95
N LEU A 228 10.66 12.39 12.67
CA LEU A 228 11.60 12.36 13.79
C LEU A 228 10.84 12.61 15.08
N ASN A 229 10.93 11.67 16.00
CA ASN A 229 10.37 11.76 17.34
C ASN A 229 11.50 11.70 18.37
N VAL A 230 11.38 12.47 19.44
CA VAL A 230 12.39 12.55 20.51
C VAL A 230 11.69 12.48 21.87
N ARG A 231 12.19 11.63 22.75
CA ARG A 231 11.83 11.58 24.17
C ARG A 231 12.99 12.07 25.01
N ILE A 232 12.70 12.90 26.00
CA ILE A 232 13.66 13.29 27.04
C ILE A 232 13.03 12.94 28.38
N ALA A 233 13.77 12.24 29.25
CA ALA A 233 13.33 11.92 30.59
C ALA A 233 14.48 12.10 31.59
N ARG A 234 14.14 12.29 32.87
CA ARG A 234 15.12 12.33 33.95
C ARG A 234 14.61 11.62 35.19
N ASP A 235 15.46 10.79 35.79
CA ASP A 235 15.12 10.11 37.03
C ASP A 235 15.48 10.99 38.25
N PHE A 236 14.50 11.23 39.11
CA PHE A 236 14.66 11.86 40.41
C PHE A 236 14.39 10.83 41.51
N LYS A 237 15.42 10.47 42.26
CA LYS A 237 15.26 9.65 43.45
C LYS A 237 14.73 10.51 44.59
N VAL A 238 13.60 10.13 45.16
CA VAL A 238 12.99 10.76 46.32
C VAL A 238 13.01 9.75 47.46
N ARG A 239 13.98 9.91 48.37
CA ARG A 239 14.35 8.90 49.38
C ARG A 239 14.75 7.59 48.70
N ASP A 240 14.84 6.50 49.47
CA ASP A 240 15.18 5.17 48.95
C ASP A 240 13.99 4.41 48.38
N ARG A 241 12.78 4.97 48.51
CA ARG A 241 11.52 4.28 48.18
C ARG A 241 10.89 4.74 46.87
N PHE A 242 11.08 6.00 46.46
CA PHE A 242 10.38 6.54 45.30
C PHE A 242 11.34 7.01 44.22
N THR A 243 11.01 6.70 42.96
CA THR A 243 11.64 7.34 41.80
C THR A 243 10.58 8.06 40.99
N ILE A 244 10.75 9.37 40.81
CA ILE A 244 9.87 10.22 40.01
C ILE A 244 10.59 10.49 38.68
N LYS A 245 9.91 10.22 37.57
CA LYS A 245 10.44 10.37 36.20
C LYS A 245 9.54 11.28 35.38
N PRO A 246 9.75 12.62 35.41
CA PRO A 246 9.17 13.50 34.40
C PRO A 246 9.77 13.19 33.04
N LEU A 247 8.93 13.26 32.02
CA LEU A 247 9.31 13.01 30.64
C LEU A 247 8.56 13.94 29.68
N ILE A 248 9.19 14.22 28.56
CA ILE A 248 8.62 14.97 27.44
C ILE A 248 8.83 14.16 26.17
N ASP A 249 7.75 13.94 25.44
CA ASP A 249 7.74 13.35 24.10
C ASP A 249 7.45 14.43 23.07
N LEU A 250 8.33 14.56 22.09
CA LEU A 250 8.23 15.46 20.96
C LEU A 250 8.01 14.61 19.70
N PHE A 251 6.80 14.63 19.16
CA PHE A 251 6.44 13.90 17.95
C PHE A 251 6.50 14.83 16.74
N ASN A 252 6.95 14.30 15.60
CA ASN A 252 7.16 15.06 14.36
C ASN A 252 7.93 16.37 14.61
N LEU A 253 9.14 16.26 15.16
CA LEU A 253 9.98 17.38 15.60
C LEU A 253 10.24 18.42 14.49
N THR A 254 10.28 17.98 13.23
CA THR A 254 10.47 18.85 12.06
C THR A 254 9.19 19.52 11.57
N ASN A 255 8.04 19.24 12.22
CA ASN A 255 6.72 19.73 11.88
C ASN A 255 6.36 19.56 10.38
N ARG A 256 6.74 18.43 9.78
CA ARG A 256 6.54 18.20 8.35
C ARG A 256 5.15 17.61 8.10
N GLN A 257 4.31 18.31 7.36
CA GLN A 257 2.97 17.87 6.96
C GLN A 257 3.00 17.17 5.60
N THR A 258 3.66 16.01 5.55
CA THR A 258 3.72 15.21 4.31
C THR A 258 2.32 14.69 3.94
N VAL A 259 1.93 14.84 2.68
CA VAL A 259 0.69 14.26 2.13
C VAL A 259 0.80 12.73 2.10
N VAL A 260 -0.18 12.05 2.70
CA VAL A 260 -0.23 10.58 2.78
C VAL A 260 -1.43 9.98 2.04
N SER A 261 -2.34 10.84 1.57
CA SER A 261 -3.46 10.46 0.70
C SER A 261 -3.95 11.66 -0.09
N LEU A 262 -4.38 11.42 -1.33
CA LEU A 262 -4.90 12.40 -2.27
C LEU A 262 -6.00 11.76 -3.14
N ASN A 263 -6.74 12.58 -3.89
CA ASN A 263 -7.67 12.07 -4.88
C ASN A 263 -6.94 11.57 -6.13
N GLN A 264 -7.09 10.28 -6.44
CA GLN A 264 -6.47 9.64 -7.62
C GLN A 264 -7.41 9.55 -8.82
N THR A 265 -8.66 10.01 -8.67
CA THR A 265 -9.68 9.95 -9.71
C THR A 265 -9.62 11.20 -10.59
N LEU A 266 -9.46 11.00 -11.88
CA LEU A 266 -9.66 12.03 -12.89
C LEU A 266 -11.13 12.05 -13.32
N PRO A 267 -11.64 13.22 -13.75
CA PRO A 267 -12.83 13.30 -14.58
C PRO A 267 -12.69 12.45 -15.85
N SER A 268 -13.81 12.16 -16.51
CA SER A 268 -13.85 11.35 -17.73
C SER A 268 -13.30 12.08 -18.97
N THR A 269 -13.07 13.39 -18.86
CA THR A 269 -12.61 14.28 -19.93
C THR A 269 -11.19 14.78 -19.66
N PHE A 270 -10.38 14.83 -20.72
CA PHE A 270 -9.04 15.40 -20.65
C PHE A 270 -9.12 16.91 -20.39
N ASN A 271 -8.23 17.44 -19.53
CA ASN A 271 -8.16 18.86 -19.15
C ASN A 271 -9.46 19.44 -18.56
N ASP A 272 -10.27 18.63 -17.87
CA ASP A 272 -11.43 19.13 -17.15
C ASP A 272 -11.00 20.15 -16.07
N PRO A 273 -11.50 21.40 -16.11
CA PRO A 273 -11.13 22.45 -15.16
C PRO A 273 -11.62 22.20 -13.74
N THR A 274 -12.58 21.28 -13.56
CA THR A 274 -13.11 20.89 -12.25
C THR A 274 -12.36 19.71 -11.63
N SER A 275 -11.32 19.21 -12.31
CA SER A 275 -10.52 18.08 -11.85
C SER A 275 -9.94 18.35 -10.46
N THR A 276 -10.19 17.40 -9.56
CA THR A 276 -9.57 17.36 -8.22
C THR A 276 -8.48 16.30 -8.15
N TYR A 277 -8.02 15.77 -9.29
CA TYR A 277 -6.91 14.83 -9.34
C TYR A 277 -5.67 15.43 -8.68
N LEU A 278 -4.99 14.63 -7.84
CA LEU A 278 -3.86 15.00 -6.99
C LEU A 278 -4.18 15.97 -5.85
N LEU A 279 -5.44 16.35 -5.63
CA LEU A 279 -5.82 17.16 -4.47
C LEU A 279 -5.60 16.37 -3.17
N PRO A 280 -4.75 16.85 -2.24
CA PRO A 280 -4.51 16.18 -0.96
C PRO A 280 -5.77 16.10 -0.09
N ASN A 281 -5.97 14.98 0.61
CA ASN A 281 -7.06 14.82 1.58
C ASN A 281 -6.59 14.35 2.97
N ASN A 282 -5.35 13.88 3.10
CA ASN A 282 -4.77 13.52 4.39
C ASN A 282 -3.26 13.81 4.44
N THR A 283 -2.77 14.19 5.62
CA THR A 283 -1.36 14.50 5.86
C THR A 283 -0.90 13.90 7.18
N VAL A 284 0.43 13.78 7.37
CA VAL A 284 1.01 13.41 8.65
C VAL A 284 0.62 14.44 9.72
N ASN A 285 0.31 13.96 10.93
CA ASN A 285 0.02 14.81 12.09
C ASN A 285 1.10 15.88 12.29
N PRO A 286 0.73 17.10 12.72
CA PRO A 286 1.70 18.15 13.00
C PRO A 286 2.60 17.78 14.19
N PHE A 287 3.52 18.69 14.51
CA PHE A 287 4.27 18.61 15.76
C PHE A 287 3.34 18.49 16.97
N ILE A 288 3.63 17.53 17.86
CA ILE A 288 2.89 17.33 19.10
C ILE A 288 3.89 17.16 20.25
N ALA A 289 3.71 17.92 21.33
CA ALA A 289 4.42 17.70 22.59
C ALA A 289 3.50 17.01 23.59
N ARG A 290 3.97 15.96 24.26
CA ARG A 290 3.30 15.31 25.39
C ARG A 290 4.20 15.37 26.61
N ILE A 291 3.63 15.74 27.75
CA ILE A 291 4.34 15.80 29.03
C ILE A 291 3.78 14.69 29.90
N GLY A 292 4.66 13.92 30.53
CA GLY A 292 4.30 12.79 31.38
C GLY A 292 5.08 12.79 32.69
N LEU A 293 4.54 12.08 33.67
CA LEU A 293 5.17 11.82 34.96
C LEU A 293 4.97 10.35 35.30
N LYS A 294 6.05 9.61 35.52
CA LYS A 294 6.01 8.24 36.04
C LYS A 294 6.50 8.23 37.49
N VAL A 295 5.83 7.47 38.35
CA VAL A 295 6.25 7.26 39.75
C VAL A 295 6.44 5.76 39.97
N GLU A 296 7.62 5.38 40.44
CA GLU A 296 7.99 4.01 40.82
C GLU A 296 8.17 3.97 42.34
N PHE A 297 7.66 2.92 43.00
CA PHE A 297 7.62 2.76 44.46
C PHE A 297 8.10 1.37 44.90
#